data_AF-A0A969RG60-F1
#
_entry.id   AF-A0A969RG60-F1
#
_cell.length_a   1.000
_cell.length_b   1.000
_cell.length_c   1.000
_cell.angle_alpha   90.00
_cell.angle_beta   90.00
_cell.angle_gamma   90.00
#
_symmetry.space_group_name_H-M   'P 1'
#
loop_
_entity.id
_entity.type
_entity.pdbx_description
1 polymer ?
#
loop_
_entity_poly.entity_id
_entity_poly.type
_entity_poly.pdbx_seq_one_letter_code
_entity_poly.pdbx_strand_id
1 'polypeptide(L)'
;MLNLVDFNAVADAFSRWGQAAGLLQAGDDCALDGKGLKNNVTDAFSEQQTFVNVVSMFQLQQGVVVAQAVFDNGQESEINVVYQLLERLQVSGITVSLDALHAQKNSGINHSSRK
;
A
#
# COMPACT_ATOMS: atom_id res chain seq x y z
N MET A 1 15.38 15.02 -13.55
CA MET A 1 16.50 14.42 -12.78
C MET A 1 15.95 13.62 -11.58
N LEU A 2 14.99 12.71 -11.82
CA LEU A 2 14.34 11.85 -10.81
C LEU A 2 14.40 10.36 -11.22
N ASN A 3 15.13 10.02 -12.29
CA ASN A 3 15.17 8.68 -12.89
C ASN A 3 16.25 7.75 -12.27
N LEU A 4 16.70 8.03 -11.03
CA LEU A 4 17.83 7.32 -10.41
C LEU A 4 17.52 6.76 -9.01
N VAL A 5 16.29 6.93 -8.52
CA VAL A 5 15.88 6.42 -7.21
C VAL A 5 14.97 5.23 -7.41
N ASP A 6 15.42 4.05 -6.97
CA ASP A 6 14.58 2.87 -6.85
C ASP A 6 13.68 3.02 -5.62
N PHE A 7 12.41 3.31 -5.85
CA PHE A 7 11.43 3.52 -4.79
C PHE A 7 11.19 2.27 -3.93
N ASN A 8 11.30 1.07 -4.52
CA ASN A 8 11.18 -0.17 -3.76
C ASN A 8 12.37 -0.34 -2.82
N ALA A 9 13.58 -0.09 -3.32
CA ALA A 9 14.79 -0.18 -2.48
C ALA A 9 14.77 0.83 -1.32
N VAL A 10 14.22 2.04 -1.54
CA VAL A 10 14.05 3.05 -0.49
C VAL A 10 13.01 2.61 0.54
N ALA A 11 11.83 2.14 0.10
CA ALA A 11 10.77 1.66 0.99
C ALA A 11 11.25 0.46 1.85
N ASP A 12 12.04 -0.43 1.25
CA ASP A 12 12.63 -1.58 1.93
C ASP A 12 13.71 -1.19 2.94
N ALA A 13 14.56 -0.22 2.61
CA ALA A 13 15.56 0.31 3.54
C ALA A 13 14.88 1.01 4.71
N PHE A 14 13.85 1.81 4.44
CA PHE A 14 13.08 2.51 5.45
C PHE A 14 12.38 1.55 6.42
N SER A 15 11.69 0.54 5.90
CA SER A 15 10.96 -0.44 6.73
C SER A 15 11.91 -1.24 7.63
N ARG A 16 13.08 -1.65 7.11
CA ARG A 16 14.11 -2.32 7.92
C ARG A 16 14.67 -1.43 9.03
N TRP A 17 14.91 -0.16 8.72
CA TRP A 17 15.35 0.81 9.72
C TRP A 17 14.28 1.01 10.81
N GLY A 18 13.01 1.15 10.45
CA GLY A 18 11.91 1.30 11.40
C GLY A 18 11.77 0.11 12.35
N GLN A 19 11.92 -1.11 11.84
CA GLN A 19 11.98 -2.33 12.66
C GLN A 19 13.18 -2.32 13.62
N ALA A 20 14.38 -2.01 13.13
CA ALA A 20 15.59 -1.98 13.94
C ALA A 20 15.55 -0.88 15.02
N ALA A 21 14.86 0.23 14.74
CA ALA A 21 14.61 1.31 15.68
C ALA A 21 13.48 1.00 16.69
N GLY A 22 12.78 -0.14 16.54
CA GLY A 22 11.70 -0.54 17.45
C GLY A 22 10.46 0.32 17.35
N LEU A 23 10.20 0.94 16.18
CA LEU A 23 9.07 1.85 15.96
C LEU A 23 7.71 1.13 15.94
N LEU A 24 7.71 -0.20 15.87
CA LEU A 24 6.50 -1.02 15.82
C LEU A 24 6.60 -2.17 16.82
N GLN A 25 5.65 -2.27 17.73
CA GLN A 25 5.60 -3.25 18.82
C GLN A 25 4.18 -3.81 18.98
N ALA A 26 4.07 -4.98 19.63
CA ALA A 26 2.76 -5.54 19.98
C ALA A 26 1.99 -4.57 20.89
N GLY A 27 0.70 -4.39 20.62
CA GLY A 27 -0.17 -3.42 21.29
C GLY A 27 -0.25 -2.06 20.60
N ASP A 28 0.54 -1.82 19.55
CA ASP A 28 0.47 -0.58 18.78
C ASP A 28 -0.79 -0.53 17.91
N ASP A 29 -1.31 0.68 17.73
CA ASP A 29 -2.39 0.98 16.80
C ASP A 29 -1.80 1.67 15.58
N CYS A 30 -2.13 1.16 14.39
CA CYS A 30 -1.60 1.66 13.13
C CYS A 30 -2.72 1.98 12.15
N ALA A 31 -2.51 3.01 11.34
CA ALA A 31 -3.35 3.34 10.19
C ALA A 31 -2.58 3.10 8.91
N LEU A 32 -3.23 2.48 7.92
CA LEU A 32 -2.69 2.25 6.59
C LEU A 32 -3.49 3.06 5.58
N ASP A 33 -2.76 3.78 4.72
CA ASP A 33 -3.32 4.63 3.66
C ASP A 33 -2.46 4.58 2.40
N GLY A 34 -3.10 4.47 1.23
CA GLY A 34 -2.46 4.51 -0.07
C GLY A 34 -2.54 5.89 -0.74
N LYS A 35 -1.40 6.39 -1.20
CA LYS A 35 -1.32 7.64 -1.98
C LYS A 35 -0.61 7.42 -3.31
N GLY A 36 -1.16 7.98 -4.39
CA GLY A 36 -0.50 8.01 -5.69
C GLY A 36 0.71 8.94 -5.68
N LEU A 37 1.89 8.43 -6.05
CA LEU A 37 3.15 9.18 -6.11
C LEU A 37 3.34 9.91 -7.44
N LYS A 38 2.99 9.26 -8.56
CA LYS A 38 3.24 9.80 -9.90
C LYS A 38 2.33 9.16 -10.95
N ASN A 39 1.73 10.00 -11.80
CA ASN A 39 1.11 9.55 -13.04
C ASN A 39 2.17 9.53 -14.15
N ASN A 40 2.39 8.38 -14.80
CA ASN A 40 3.10 8.38 -16.08
C ASN A 40 2.08 8.72 -17.17
N VAL A 41 1.81 10.02 -17.37
CA VAL A 41 1.13 10.49 -18.60
C VAL A 41 2.12 10.38 -19.74
N THR A 42 2.27 9.19 -20.30
CA THR A 42 2.97 9.00 -21.58
C THR A 42 2.01 9.03 -22.76
N ASP A 43 0.70 8.88 -22.52
CA ASP A 43 -0.30 9.08 -23.57
C ASP A 43 -1.67 9.43 -22.95
N ALA A 44 -2.10 10.69 -23.07
CA ALA A 44 -3.33 11.19 -22.45
C ALA A 44 -4.63 10.56 -23.03
N PHE A 45 -4.50 9.76 -24.10
CA PHE A 45 -5.62 9.16 -24.84
C PHE A 45 -5.65 7.62 -24.82
N SER A 46 -4.76 6.95 -24.10
CA SER A 46 -4.80 5.48 -23.97
C SER A 46 -5.57 5.05 -22.71
N GLU A 47 -6.38 4.00 -22.83
CA GLU A 47 -7.31 3.51 -21.78
C GLU A 47 -6.62 2.88 -20.56
N GLN A 48 -5.28 2.77 -20.56
CA GLN A 48 -4.51 2.13 -19.50
C GLN A 48 -3.43 3.09 -18.98
N GLN A 49 -3.79 3.92 -18.00
CA GLN A 49 -2.82 4.72 -17.25
C GLN A 49 -2.29 3.93 -16.05
N THR A 50 -0.97 3.83 -15.99
CA THR A 50 -0.22 3.12 -14.96
C THR A 50 0.25 4.13 -13.92
N PHE A 51 -0.21 4.00 -12.67
CA PHE A 51 0.15 4.89 -11.57
C PHE A 51 1.05 4.17 -10.57
N VAL A 52 2.16 4.82 -10.21
CA VAL A 52 2.96 4.38 -9.06
C VAL A 52 2.31 4.92 -7.80
N ASN A 53 1.91 4.02 -6.92
CA ASN A 53 1.28 4.29 -5.64
C ASN A 53 2.18 3.86 -4.49
N VAL A 54 1.99 4.45 -3.31
CA VAL A 54 2.64 4.05 -2.07
C VAL A 54 1.61 3.84 -0.99
N VAL A 55 1.66 2.69 -0.32
CA VAL A 55 0.97 2.46 0.94
C VAL A 55 1.91 2.83 2.07
N SER A 56 1.43 3.62 3.03
CA SER A 56 2.19 3.96 4.24
C SER A 56 1.50 3.44 5.48
N MET A 57 2.27 2.85 6.40
CA MET A 57 1.82 2.42 7.72
C MET A 57 2.23 3.47 8.75
N PHE A 58 1.25 4.12 9.36
CA PHE A 58 1.41 5.17 10.35
C PHE A 58 1.09 4.61 11.74
N GLN A 59 2.06 4.66 12.66
CA GLN A 59 1.86 4.25 14.04
C GLN A 59 1.34 5.45 14.85
N LEU A 60 0.20 5.26 15.52
CA LEU A 60 -0.59 6.36 16.08
C LEU A 60 0.04 6.99 17.33
N GLN A 61 0.60 6.18 18.22
CA GLN A 61 1.11 6.61 19.52
C GLN A 61 2.37 7.49 19.39
N GLN A 62 3.26 7.14 18.47
CA GLN A 62 4.51 7.82 18.16
C GLN A 62 4.33 8.87 17.07
N GLY A 63 3.24 8.77 16.28
CA GLY A 63 2.92 9.74 15.24
C GLY A 63 3.88 9.69 14.04
N VAL A 64 4.39 8.50 13.71
CA VAL A 64 5.40 8.33 12.65
C VAL A 64 5.00 7.24 11.66
N VAL A 65 5.48 7.36 10.42
CA VAL A 65 5.41 6.26 9.45
C VAL A 65 6.47 5.22 9.84
N VAL A 66 6.08 3.95 9.89
CA VAL A 66 6.96 2.85 10.31
C VAL A 66 7.34 1.92 9.17
N ALA A 67 6.54 1.90 8.10
CA ALA A 67 6.78 1.08 6.93
C ALA A 67 6.05 1.64 5.71
N GLN A 68 6.56 1.30 4.51
CA GLN A 68 5.96 1.68 3.24
C GLN A 68 6.07 0.55 2.22
N ALA A 69 5.11 0.48 1.29
CA ALA A 69 5.16 -0.40 0.12
C ALA A 69 4.79 0.38 -1.13
N VAL A 70 5.54 0.19 -2.22
CA VAL A 70 5.30 0.85 -3.50
C VAL A 70 4.70 -0.17 -4.46
N PHE A 71 3.69 0.23 -5.22
CA PHE A 71 3.01 -0.66 -6.16
C PHE A 71 2.46 0.08 -7.37
N ASP A 72 2.13 -0.69 -8.39
CA ASP A 72 1.55 -0.20 -9.63
C ASP A 72 0.10 -0.67 -9.74
N ASN A 73 -0.85 0.26 -9.86
CA ASN A 73 -2.26 -0.09 -9.92
C ASN A 73 -2.69 -0.82 -11.20
N GLY A 74 -1.86 -0.80 -12.25
CA GLY A 74 -2.10 -1.58 -13.46
C GLY A 74 -1.76 -3.06 -13.31
N GLN A 75 -0.99 -3.43 -12.27
CA GLN A 75 -0.50 -4.79 -12.04
C GLN A 75 -1.08 -5.40 -10.75
N GLU A 76 -1.31 -4.58 -9.73
CA GLU A 76 -1.66 -5.07 -8.40
C GLU A 76 -2.67 -4.18 -7.68
N SER A 77 -3.58 -4.79 -6.94
CA SER A 77 -4.53 -4.07 -6.10
C SER A 77 -3.89 -3.66 -4.78
N GLU A 78 -4.18 -2.45 -4.32
CA GLU A 78 -3.70 -1.90 -3.05
C GLU A 78 -3.90 -2.82 -1.84
N ILE A 79 -5.05 -3.51 -1.77
CA ILE A 79 -5.35 -4.42 -0.65
C ILE A 79 -4.36 -5.60 -0.58
N ASN A 80 -3.92 -6.14 -1.72
CA ASN A 80 -2.92 -7.19 -1.76
C ASN A 80 -1.56 -6.68 -1.29
N VAL A 81 -1.20 -5.45 -1.66
CA VAL A 81 0.05 -4.79 -1.26
C VAL A 81 0.06 -4.53 0.23
N VAL A 82 -1.09 -4.13 0.81
CA VAL A 82 -1.28 -4.04 2.26
C VAL A 82 -0.99 -5.39 2.94
N TYR A 83 -1.60 -6.48 2.46
CA TYR A 83 -1.37 -7.80 3.05
C TYR A 83 0.10 -8.22 2.97
N GLN A 84 0.74 -8.02 1.82
CA GLN A 84 2.16 -8.29 1.66
C GLN A 84 3.03 -7.44 2.58
N LEU A 85 2.71 -6.16 2.77
CA LEU A 85 3.42 -5.29 3.70
C LEU A 85 3.34 -5.83 5.13
N LEU A 86 2.16 -6.25 5.58
CA LEU A 86 1.97 -6.84 6.91
C LEU A 86 2.73 -8.16 7.08
N GLU A 87 2.71 -9.04 6.07
CA GLU A 87 3.48 -10.29 6.07
C GLU A 87 4.99 -10.04 6.15
N ARG A 88 5.50 -9.08 5.37
CA ARG A 88 6.91 -8.70 5.35
C ARG A 88 7.39 -8.14 6.68
N LEU A 89 6.54 -7.40 7.38
CA LEU A 89 6.87 -6.81 8.68
C LEU A 89 6.91 -7.84 9.81
N GLN A 90 6.37 -9.05 9.60
CA GLN A 90 6.33 -10.15 10.57
C GLN A 90 5.81 -9.72 11.95
N VAL A 91 4.87 -8.77 11.96
CA VAL A 91 4.33 -8.21 13.19
C VAL A 91 3.05 -8.91 13.59
N SER A 92 2.92 -9.18 14.89
CA SER A 92 1.75 -9.81 15.49
C SER A 92 1.29 -9.01 16.70
N GLY A 93 -0.02 -9.00 16.95
CA GLY A 93 -0.59 -8.33 18.12
C GLY A 93 -0.69 -6.80 17.99
N ILE A 94 -0.69 -6.28 16.76
CA ILE A 94 -1.01 -4.87 16.48
C ILE A 94 -2.45 -4.74 16.01
N THR A 95 -3.04 -3.57 16.22
CA THR A 95 -4.32 -3.19 15.59
C THR A 95 -4.03 -2.38 14.34
N VAL A 96 -4.72 -2.70 13.23
CA VAL A 96 -4.56 -1.95 11.99
C VAL A 96 -5.90 -1.42 11.52
N SER A 97 -5.97 -0.13 11.21
CA SER A 97 -7.09 0.51 10.55
C SER A 97 -6.76 0.78 9.08
N LEU A 98 -7.77 0.60 8.23
CA LEU A 98 -7.70 0.71 6.77
C LEU A 98 -8.92 1.49 6.30
N ASP A 99 -8.78 2.34 5.28
CA ASP A 99 -9.93 3.04 4.69
C ASP A 99 -10.94 2.02 4.10
N ALA A 100 -12.24 2.28 4.29
CA ALA A 100 -13.33 1.47 3.79
C ALA A 100 -13.38 1.39 2.25
N LEU A 101 -12.66 2.27 1.54
CA LEU A 101 -12.48 2.17 0.09
C LEU A 101 -11.71 0.90 -0.34
N HIS A 102 -11.03 0.21 0.59
CA HIS A 102 -10.42 -1.11 0.39
C HIS A 102 -11.39 -2.29 0.56
N ALA A 103 -12.64 -2.05 0.99
CA ALA A 103 -13.67 -3.08 1.01
C ALA A 103 -14.12 -3.36 -0.43
N GLN A 104 -13.65 -4.47 -1.01
CA GLN A 104 -14.09 -4.90 -2.34
C GLN A 104 -15.62 -4.92 -2.41
N LYS A 105 -16.19 -4.06 -3.25
CA LYS A 105 -17.58 -4.20 -3.68
C LYS A 105 -17.63 -5.43 -4.58
N ASN A 106 -18.24 -6.51 -4.10
CA ASN A 106 -18.52 -7.73 -4.85
C ASN A 106 -18.89 -7.40 -6.30
N SER A 107 -18.07 -7.87 -7.24
CA SER A 107 -18.40 -7.86 -8.66
C SER A 107 -19.71 -8.60 -8.86
N GLY A 108 -20.65 -7.98 -9.57
CA GLY A 108 -22.02 -8.47 -9.71
C GLY A 108 -22.09 -9.94 -10.12
N ILE A 109 -22.97 -10.68 -9.44
CA ILE A 109 -23.48 -11.94 -9.96
C ILE A 109 -24.19 -11.61 -11.28
N ASN A 110 -23.52 -11.86 -12.40
CA ASN A 110 -24.16 -11.90 -13.71
C ASN A 110 -25.07 -13.13 -13.76
N HIS A 111 -26.36 -12.96 -13.45
CA HIS A 111 -27.39 -13.89 -13.91
C HIS A 111 -27.82 -13.50 -15.32
N SER A 112 -26.96 -13.86 -16.28
CA SER A 112 -27.40 -14.08 -17.66
C SER A 112 -28.19 -15.39 -17.68
N SER A 113 -29.50 -15.30 -17.80
CA SER A 113 -30.26 -16.24 -18.63
C SER A 113 -31.64 -15.67 -18.91
N ARG A 114 -31.74 -15.00 -20.07
CA ARG A 114 -32.98 -14.97 -20.85
C ARG A 114 -33.29 -16.41 -21.27
N LYS A 115 -34.46 -16.91 -20.90
CA LYS A 115 -35.38 -17.61 -21.81
C LYS A 115 -36.80 -17.24 -21.42
#